data_AF-A0A3Q7ITZ9-F1
#
_entry.id   AF-A0A3Q7ITZ9-F1
#
_cell.length_a   1.000
_cell.length_b   1.000
_cell.length_c   1.000
_cell.angle_alpha   90.00
_cell.angle_beta   90.00
_cell.angle_gamma   90.00
#
_symmetry.space_group_name_H-M   'P 1'
#
loop_
_entity.id
_entity.type
_entity.pdbx_description
1 polymer ?
#
loop_
_entity_poly.entity_id
_entity_poly.type
_entity_poly.pdbx_seq_one_letter_code
_entity_poly.pdbx_strand_id
1 'polypeptide(L)' 'MSLVTNVPKEVYEVKWDLVIVDGPEGDKPESPGRMAAIYIVDVVARRSKKNNGTHVLVHDVDRMIEK' A
#
# COMPACT_ATOMS: atom_id res chain seq x y z
N MET A 1 15.01 9.24 0.63
CA MET A 1 14.60 8.03 1.38
C MET A 1 13.35 7.47 0.70
N SER A 2 13.29 6.18 0.38
CA SER A 2 12.09 5.60 -0.26
C SER A 2 11.13 5.07 0.81
N LEU A 3 9.83 5.10 0.49
CA LEU A 3 8.78 4.57 1.39
C LEU A 3 9.02 3.08 1.70
N VAL A 4 9.44 2.30 0.70
CA VAL A 4 9.68 0.85 0.81
C VAL A 4 10.75 0.51 1.85
N THR A 5 11.82 1.30 1.95
CA THR A 5 12.95 0.98 2.84
C THR A 5 12.75 1.44 4.28
N ASN A 6 11.74 2.27 4.55
CA ASN A 6 11.56 2.96 5.84
C ASN A 6 10.18 2.73 6.46
N VAL A 7 9.64 1.52 6.30
CA VAL A 7 8.38 1.15 6.96
C VAL A 7 8.65 0.75 8.41
N PRO A 8 7.97 1.35 9.41
CA PRO A 8 8.10 0.93 10.81
C PRO A 8 7.75 -0.55 10.98
N LYS A 9 8.46 -1.25 11.89
CA LYS A 9 8.28 -2.70 12.08
C LYS A 9 6.85 -3.05 12.50
N GLU A 10 6.24 -2.16 13.28
CA GLU A 10 4.90 -2.28 13.82
C GLU A 10 3.85 -2.47 12.72
N VAL A 11 4.05 -1.87 11.54
CA VAL A 11 3.16 -2.03 10.37
C VAL A 11 3.03 -3.50 9.96
N TYR A 12 4.10 -4.29 10.09
CA TYR A 12 4.11 -5.72 9.75
C TYR A 12 3.63 -6.63 10.89
N GLU A 13 3.63 -6.14 12.13
CA GLU A 13 3.24 -6.91 13.32
C GLU A 13 1.76 -6.78 13.65
N VAL A 14 1.15 -5.64 13.31
CA VAL A 14 -0.28 -5.41 13.47
C VAL A 14 -1.09 -6.36 12.59
N LYS A 15 -2.13 -6.97 13.18
CA LYS A 15 -3.12 -7.78 12.46
C LYS A 15 -4.20 -6.87 11.90
N TRP A 16 -3.97 -6.35 10.70
CA TRP A 16 -4.92 -5.47 10.03
C TRP A 16 -6.18 -6.22 9.60
N ASP A 17 -7.35 -5.63 9.87
CA ASP A 17 -8.62 -6.13 9.34
C ASP A 17 -8.86 -5.67 7.90
N LEU A 18 -8.50 -4.41 7.66
CA LEU A 18 -8.65 -3.67 6.42
C LEU A 18 -7.47 -2.72 6.27
N VAL A 19 -6.95 -2.63 5.05
CA VAL A 19 -5.99 -1.58 4.65
C VAL A 19 -6.53 -0.89 3.41
N ILE A 20 -6.52 0.44 3.43
CA ILE A 20 -6.87 1.28 2.29
C ILE A 20 -5.57 1.84 1.73
N VAL A 21 -5.28 1.52 0.47
CA VAL A 21 -4.18 2.09 -0.28
C VAL A 21 -4.69 3.31 -1.00
N ASP A 22 -4.14 4.46 -0.63
CA ASP A 22 -4.35 5.72 -1.34
C ASP A 22 -3.03 6.26 -1.85
N GLY A 23 -3.10 7.05 -2.92
CA GLY A 23 -1.95 7.61 -3.60
C GLY A 23 -1.81 9.11 -3.37
N PRO A 24 -0.58 9.65 -3.35
CA PRO A 24 -0.39 11.09 -3.45
C PRO A 24 -1.00 11.59 -4.77
N GLU A 25 -1.51 12.83 -4.78
CA GLU A 25 -2.08 13.46 -5.97
C GLU A 25 -1.13 13.33 -7.18
N GLY A 26 -1.67 12.96 -8.34
CA GLY A 26 -0.85 12.71 -9.51
C GLY A 26 -1.60 12.81 -10.82
N ASP A 27 -1.48 13.98 -11.45
CA ASP A 27 -1.91 14.28 -12.82
C ASP A 27 -0.72 14.40 -13.79
N LYS A 28 0.51 14.48 -13.27
CA LYS A 28 1.74 14.70 -14.04
C LYS A 28 2.59 13.44 -14.15
N PRO A 29 3.40 13.31 -15.22
CA PRO A 29 4.30 12.18 -15.38
C PRO A 29 5.28 12.01 -14.22
N GLU A 30 5.71 13.07 -13.56
CA GLU A 30 6.69 13.00 -12.46
C GLU A 30 6.04 12.81 -11.09
N SER A 31 4.70 12.83 -11.02
CA SER A 31 4.00 12.66 -9.76
C SER A 31 4.25 11.25 -9.19
N PRO A 32 4.45 11.14 -7.87
CA PRO A 32 4.56 9.85 -7.22
C PRO A 32 3.29 9.03 -7.41
N GLY A 33 3.43 7.72 -7.57
CA GLY A 33 2.31 6.78 -7.63
C GLY A 33 2.10 6.03 -6.33
N ARG A 34 1.35 4.92 -6.42
CA ARG A 34 0.94 4.06 -5.32
C ARG A 34 1.75 2.77 -5.24
N MET A 35 2.64 2.44 -6.18
CA MET A 35 3.30 1.14 -6.21
C MET A 35 4.04 0.82 -4.92
N ALA A 36 4.70 1.79 -4.32
CA ALA A 36 5.36 1.58 -3.03
C ALA A 36 4.36 1.21 -1.93
N ALA A 37 3.20 1.89 -1.87
CA ALA A 37 2.14 1.58 -0.92
C ALA A 37 1.48 0.23 -1.22
N ILE A 38 1.17 -0.07 -2.49
CA ILE A 38 0.63 -1.35 -2.96
C ILE A 38 1.57 -2.49 -2.55
N TYR A 39 2.87 -2.34 -2.79
CA TYR A 39 3.87 -3.34 -2.43
C TYR A 39 3.91 -3.62 -0.93
N ILE A 40 3.91 -2.57 -0.10
CA ILE A 40 3.93 -2.72 1.36
C ILE A 40 2.66 -3.43 1.85
N VAL A 41 1.50 -3.04 1.34
CA VAL A 41 0.22 -3.64 1.75
C VAL A 41 0.11 -5.08 1.31
N ASP A 42 0.63 -5.43 0.14
CA ASP A 42 0.73 -6.82 -0.30
C ASP A 42 1.61 -7.65 0.65
N VAL A 43 2.77 -7.12 1.07
CA VAL A 43 3.62 -7.79 2.08
C VAL A 43 2.88 -7.97 3.41
N VAL A 44 2.17 -6.95 3.88
CA VAL A 44 1.37 -6.99 5.12
C VAL A 44 0.25 -8.04 5.02
N ALA A 45 -0.53 -8.00 3.94
CA ALA A 45 -1.64 -8.92 3.72
C ALA A 45 -1.17 -10.37 3.64
N ARG A 46 -0.07 -10.64 2.93
CA ARG A 46 0.52 -11.99 2.80
C ARG A 46 1.17 -12.51 4.07
N ARG A 47 1.74 -11.63 4.91
CA ARG A 47 2.30 -12.01 6.22
C ARG A 47 1.25 -12.15 7.32
N SER A 48 0.02 -11.73 7.06
CA SER A 48 -1.06 -11.76 8.04
C SER A 48 -1.31 -13.19 8.53
N LYS A 49 -1.20 -13.38 9.84
CA LYS A 49 -1.56 -14.65 10.52
C LYS A 49 -3.04 -14.67 10.95
N LYS A 50 -3.87 -13.79 10.40
CA LYS A 50 -5.29 -13.71 10.70
C LYS A 50 -6.04 -14.73 9.84
N ASN A 51 -6.97 -15.49 10.46
CA ASN A 51 -7.68 -16.58 9.78
C ASN A 51 -8.44 -16.15 8.52
N ASN A 52 -8.97 -14.92 8.49
CA ASN A 52 -9.70 -14.36 7.35
C ASN A 52 -8.84 -13.38 6.51
N GLY A 53 -7.52 -13.35 6.74
CA GLY A 53 -6.61 -12.42 6.08
C GLY A 53 -6.92 -10.94 6.36
N THR A 54 -6.34 -10.10 5.52
CA THR A 54 -6.49 -8.64 5.53
C THR A 54 -7.22 -8.22 4.26
N HIS A 55 -8.30 -7.45 4.39
CA HIS A 55 -8.95 -6.87 3.21
C HIS A 55 -8.11 -5.71 2.70
N VAL A 56 -7.95 -5.62 1.38
CA VAL A 56 -7.20 -4.53 0.74
C VAL A 56 -8.14 -3.81 -0.21
N LEU A 57 -8.29 -2.51 0.01
CA LEU A 57 -9.01 -1.62 -0.90
C LEU A 57 -8.01 -0.66 -1.50
N VAL A 58 -7.97 -0.56 -2.83
CA VAL A 58 -7.13 0.39 -3.54
C VAL A 58 -8.04 1.48 -4.09
N HIS A 59 -7.84 2.71 -3.65
CA HIS A 59 -8.57 3.85 -4.17
C HIS A 59 -8.04 4.18 -5.56
N ASP A 60 -8.79 3.82 -6.60
CA ASP A 60 -8.41 4.04 -7.99
C ASP A 60 -9.08 5.26 -8.61
N VAL A 61 -8.26 6.25 -8.98
CA VAL A 61 -8.70 7.51 -9.57
C VAL A 61 -7.88 7.74 -10.83
N ASP A 62 -8.53 7.61 -11.99
CA ASP A 62 -8.06 7.92 -13.35
C ASP A 62 -6.57 8.27 -13.47
N ARG A 63 -5.72 7.24 -13.42
CA ARG A 63 -4.30 7.36 -13.76
C ARG A 63 -4.00 6.50 -14.97
N MET A 64 -3.32 7.08 -15.96
CA MET A 64 -2.90 6.33 -17.15
C MET A 64 -1.80 5.30 -16.83
N ILE A 65 -0.98 5.55 -15.80
CA ILE A 65 0.17 4.72 -15.43
C ILE A 65 0.27 4.67 -13.89
N GLU A 66 0.45 3.46 -13.35
CA GLU A 66 0.75 3.24 -11.94
C GLU A 66 2.27 3.26 -11.69
N LYS A 67 2.73 3.90 -10.62
CA LYS A 67 4.15 4.19 -10.35
C LYS A 67 4.58 3.96 -8.91
#